data_AF-A0A662VSK3-F1
#
_entry.id   AF-A0A662VSK3-F1
#
_cell.length_a   1.000
_cell.length_b   1.000
_cell.length_c   1.000
_cell.angle_alpha   90.00
_cell.angle_beta   90.00
_cell.angle_gamma   90.00
#
_symmetry.space_group_name_H-M   'P 1'
#
loop_
_entity.id
_entity.type
_entity.pdbx_description
1 polymer ?
#
loop_
_entity_poly.entity_id
_entity_poly.type
_entity_poly.pdbx_seq_one_letter_code
_entity_poly.pdbx_strand_id
1 'polypeptide(L)'
;PKYKPIRSAIERGRFHEIRNMLGEFLRQVSERGYEGADPRLIRPLLSDDLPLDIRRRLEDIYLSLRSRIGSDRVEDWVACLLTKPPSPSRVSRIWKETLHFIEKLANEAQDIVRESVDGYCLRIRIEPEFMDPRAKEFFEDKRNRHQLYEVIELGFDIHLPKMDIYWDGEYFNTTLRIENYVTVPKGALQQVLTEKREKIEKASRRLVSSTFKIKAEDKVFEIRVRNVKLERYLPFRKIIVSPNRFEILVPANLALKIANRFLNMYNKEFSKVRGRLSFNIGIIFFKRKFPLFAVIDSVERSIESLLVLLGKDGWRKFKVENVKLLDGLEIEVTELDNGVEKEISDHFGSWIKAYKWHIHRKLGDGEDDFYHPNFIVENAAEDEKTYFEVPLEEGIVSMLNVQDLKSGKIVKVMPNLFDFQFLDSTTRRFDLAMPRKHELFREAGPRPYLLEDLEKMILLWKILKEKLTGKKLTRTQIRKLEHMCTSKIKEWISDGKKPAEDHMFRKFVSSCVENVCEGLNSDEVNILASSILSGMFFDIVELFMKLESKVGGENNEKAV
;
A
#
# COMPACT_ATOMS: atom_id res chain seq x y z
N PRO A 1 -10.97 11.63 39.55
CA PRO A 1 -10.23 11.58 38.26
C PRO A 1 -8.99 12.50 38.27
N LYS A 2 -7.97 12.15 39.06
CA LYS A 2 -6.66 12.83 39.15
C LYS A 2 -5.51 11.88 38.79
N TYR A 3 -5.76 10.91 37.91
CA TYR A 3 -4.74 9.95 37.46
C TYR A 3 -3.83 10.49 36.33
N LYS A 4 -4.12 11.67 35.77
CA LYS A 4 -3.44 12.24 34.59
C LYS A 4 -2.00 12.74 34.83
N PRO A 5 -1.61 13.33 35.98
CA PRO A 5 -0.22 13.78 36.18
C PRO A 5 0.70 12.69 36.73
N ILE A 6 0.13 11.75 37.50
CA ILE A 6 0.89 10.81 38.34
C ILE A 6 1.76 9.88 37.48
N ARG A 7 1.25 9.40 36.35
CA ARG A 7 2.02 8.47 35.52
C ARG A 7 3.23 9.14 34.87
N SER A 8 3.06 10.33 34.29
CA SER A 8 4.17 11.07 33.67
C SER A 8 5.16 11.64 34.69
N ALA A 9 4.73 11.95 35.93
CA ALA A 9 5.63 12.44 36.97
C ALA A 9 6.38 11.29 37.67
N ILE A 10 5.73 10.13 37.85
CA ILE A 10 6.37 8.92 38.38
C ILE A 10 7.35 8.32 37.35
N GLU A 11 6.98 8.27 36.06
CA GLU A 11 7.84 7.75 35.00
C GLU A 11 9.04 8.69 34.72
N ARG A 12 8.89 10.02 34.83
CA ARG A 12 9.99 10.98 34.58
C ARG A 12 11.04 11.07 35.70
N GLY A 13 10.65 10.95 36.96
CA GLY A 13 11.59 11.08 38.09
C GLY A 13 12.14 9.76 38.62
N ARG A 14 11.34 8.68 38.58
CA ARG A 14 11.72 7.41 39.22
C ARG A 14 12.30 6.38 38.27
N PHE A 15 12.28 6.57 36.94
CA PHE A 15 12.84 5.58 36.01
C PHE A 15 14.32 5.32 36.28
N HIS A 16 15.11 6.38 36.48
CA HIS A 16 16.53 6.28 36.83
C HIS A 16 16.75 5.60 38.19
N GLU A 17 15.97 5.97 39.21
CA GLU A 17 16.03 5.34 40.53
C GLU A 17 15.65 3.85 40.46
N ILE A 18 14.57 3.50 39.74
CA ILE A 18 14.09 2.13 39.54
C ILE A 18 15.12 1.32 38.76
N ARG A 19 15.68 1.87 37.67
CA ARG A 19 16.74 1.23 36.89
C ARG A 19 17.97 0.95 37.75
N ASN A 20 18.40 1.91 38.57
CA ASN A 20 19.54 1.72 39.47
C ASN A 20 19.27 0.66 40.54
N MET A 21 18.11 0.73 41.21
CA MET A 21 17.71 -0.25 42.23
C MET A 21 17.61 -1.66 41.64
N LEU A 22 16.97 -1.78 40.47
CA LEU A 22 16.79 -3.07 39.80
C LEU A 22 18.10 -3.61 39.24
N GLY A 23 18.97 -2.74 38.73
CA GLY A 23 20.30 -3.12 38.26
C GLY A 23 21.17 -3.65 39.39
N GLU A 24 21.14 -3.00 40.54
CA GLU A 24 21.83 -3.47 41.74
C GLU A 24 21.26 -4.81 42.24
N PHE A 25 19.94 -5.00 42.18
CA PHE A 25 19.31 -6.27 42.52
C PHE A 25 19.76 -7.40 41.59
N LEU A 26 19.69 -7.21 40.27
CA LEU A 26 20.09 -8.20 39.28
C LEU A 26 21.59 -8.55 39.41
N ARG A 27 22.44 -7.56 39.70
CA ARG A 27 23.87 -7.76 39.99
C ARG A 27 24.06 -8.66 41.21
N GLN A 28 23.36 -8.38 42.32
CA GLN A 28 23.45 -9.20 43.53
C GLN A 28 22.95 -10.63 43.32
N VAL A 29 21.86 -10.81 42.57
CA VAL A 29 21.34 -12.15 42.23
C VAL A 29 22.36 -12.92 41.39
N SER A 30 23.03 -12.27 40.43
CA SER A 30 24.06 -12.91 39.61
C SER A 30 25.32 -13.29 40.40
N GLU A 31 25.71 -12.50 41.39
CA GLU A 31 26.94 -12.73 42.17
C GLU A 31 26.74 -13.70 43.34
N ARG A 32 25.58 -13.64 44.00
CA ARG A 32 25.35 -14.27 45.31
C ARG A 32 24.16 -15.22 45.33
N GLY A 33 23.49 -15.40 44.19
CA GLY A 33 22.24 -16.13 44.11
C GLY A 33 21.07 -15.35 44.71
N TYR A 34 19.88 -15.90 44.53
CA TYR A 34 18.63 -15.24 44.92
C TYR A 34 18.54 -14.95 46.43
N GLU A 35 18.97 -15.91 47.24
CA GLU A 35 18.97 -15.80 48.71
C GLU A 35 19.93 -14.72 49.24
N GLY A 36 20.96 -14.37 48.46
CA GLY A 36 21.98 -13.39 48.83
C GLY A 36 21.71 -11.95 48.37
N ALA A 37 20.61 -11.71 47.64
CA ALA A 37 20.24 -10.39 47.12
C ALA A 37 19.31 -9.64 48.09
N ASP A 38 19.52 -8.33 48.29
CA ASP A 38 18.71 -7.52 49.21
C ASP A 38 17.26 -7.34 48.68
N PRO A 39 16.25 -7.92 49.37
CA PRO A 39 14.84 -7.79 48.98
C PRO A 39 14.33 -6.35 48.94
N ARG A 40 14.99 -5.43 49.65
CA ARG A 40 14.60 -4.01 49.71
C ARG A 40 14.75 -3.31 48.36
N LEU A 41 15.60 -3.83 47.47
CA LEU A 41 15.83 -3.25 46.14
C LEU A 41 14.64 -3.44 45.19
N ILE A 42 13.86 -4.51 45.34
CA ILE A 42 12.66 -4.74 44.52
C ILE A 42 11.36 -4.40 45.25
N ARG A 43 11.41 -4.25 46.57
CA ARG A 43 10.24 -3.94 47.40
C ARG A 43 9.44 -2.72 46.91
N PRO A 44 10.04 -1.61 46.43
CA PRO A 44 9.29 -0.49 45.85
C PRO A 44 8.49 -0.82 44.58
N LEU A 45 8.80 -1.95 43.93
CA LEU A 45 8.14 -2.43 42.71
C LEU A 45 7.04 -3.46 43.01
N LEU A 46 7.01 -3.99 44.22
CA LEU A 46 5.97 -4.89 44.70
C LEU A 46 4.84 -4.05 45.32
N SER A 47 3.59 -4.34 44.96
CA SER A 47 2.43 -3.69 45.59
C SER A 47 2.47 -3.88 47.11
N ASP A 48 2.24 -2.80 47.88
CA ASP A 48 2.12 -2.86 49.33
C ASP A 48 0.92 -3.70 49.80
N ASP A 49 -0.02 -4.01 48.90
CA ASP A 49 -1.16 -4.90 49.16
C ASP A 49 -0.80 -6.39 49.01
N LEU A 50 0.43 -6.74 48.61
CA LEU A 50 0.85 -8.14 48.48
C LEU A 50 1.02 -8.77 49.87
N PRO A 51 0.33 -9.91 50.14
CA PRO A 51 0.50 -10.71 51.34
C PRO A 51 1.97 -11.06 51.65
N LEU A 52 2.30 -11.12 52.95
CA LEU A 52 3.67 -11.35 53.47
C LEU A 52 4.29 -12.68 53.01
N ASP A 53 3.47 -13.68 52.74
CA ASP A 53 3.84 -14.99 52.18
C ASP A 53 4.25 -14.88 50.69
N ILE A 54 3.61 -14.02 49.90
CA ILE A 54 4.01 -13.76 48.50
C ILE A 54 5.34 -13.00 48.47
N ARG A 55 5.54 -12.06 49.40
CA ARG A 55 6.84 -11.37 49.57
C ARG A 55 7.98 -12.30 49.98
N ARG A 56 7.68 -13.52 50.49
CA ARG A 56 8.68 -14.57 50.78
C ARG A 56 8.96 -15.48 49.58
N ARG A 57 8.09 -15.52 48.58
CA ARG A 57 8.25 -16.24 47.29
C ARG A 57 8.93 -15.38 46.23
N LEU A 58 9.93 -14.67 46.71
CA LEU A 58 10.65 -13.67 45.97
C LEU A 58 11.38 -14.36 44.78
N GLU A 59 11.89 -15.59 45.00
CA GLU A 59 12.49 -16.45 43.98
C GLU A 59 11.50 -16.81 42.86
N ASP A 60 10.28 -17.24 43.20
CA ASP A 60 9.24 -17.58 42.22
C ASP A 60 8.88 -16.37 41.34
N ILE A 61 8.79 -15.18 41.94
CA ILE A 61 8.51 -13.93 41.22
C ILE A 61 9.65 -13.62 40.25
N TYR A 62 10.89 -13.73 40.71
CA TYR A 62 12.08 -13.51 39.88
C TYR A 62 12.18 -14.53 38.75
N LEU A 63 12.05 -15.83 39.02
CA LEU A 63 12.09 -16.88 38.00
C LEU A 63 10.97 -16.71 36.97
N SER A 64 9.77 -16.32 37.41
CA SER A 64 8.64 -16.04 36.51
C SER A 64 8.90 -14.84 35.61
N LEU A 65 9.39 -13.72 36.17
CA LEU A 65 9.75 -12.52 35.41
C LEU A 65 10.92 -12.80 34.46
N ARG A 66 11.98 -13.44 34.94
CA ARG A 66 13.14 -13.84 34.13
C ARG A 66 12.73 -14.74 32.98
N SER A 67 11.85 -15.72 33.22
CA SER A 67 11.30 -16.59 32.17
C SER A 67 10.47 -15.83 31.14
N ARG A 68 9.74 -14.79 31.54
CA ARG A 68 8.96 -13.94 30.63
C ARG A 68 9.82 -12.95 29.85
N ILE A 69 10.84 -12.39 30.48
CA ILE A 69 11.72 -11.36 29.91
C ILE A 69 12.76 -11.99 28.99
N GLY A 70 13.28 -13.18 29.35
CA GLY A 70 14.26 -13.89 28.53
C GLY A 70 15.62 -13.20 28.44
N SER A 71 15.90 -12.21 29.28
CA SER A 71 17.11 -11.40 29.30
C SER A 71 17.47 -11.00 30.73
N ASP A 72 18.77 -10.88 30.99
CA ASP A 72 19.33 -10.40 32.26
C ASP A 72 19.74 -8.90 32.19
N ARG A 73 19.45 -8.23 31.07
CA ARG A 73 19.66 -6.77 30.93
C ARG A 73 18.65 -6.01 31.78
N VAL A 74 19.14 -5.06 32.57
CA VAL A 74 18.32 -4.23 33.47
C VAL A 74 17.22 -3.49 32.70
N GLU A 75 17.54 -3.02 31.49
CA GLU A 75 16.63 -2.29 30.62
C GLU A 75 15.39 -3.12 30.25
N ASP A 76 15.56 -4.41 29.96
CA ASP A 76 14.47 -5.30 29.55
C ASP A 76 13.52 -5.60 30.72
N TRP A 77 14.06 -5.65 31.94
CA TRP A 77 13.27 -5.80 33.15
C TRP A 77 12.49 -4.53 33.49
N VAL A 78 13.13 -3.37 33.42
CA VAL A 78 12.46 -2.08 33.63
C VAL A 78 11.35 -1.90 32.58
N ALA A 79 11.61 -2.28 31.33
CA ALA A 79 10.60 -2.33 30.28
C ALA A 79 9.41 -3.17 30.69
N CYS A 80 9.63 -4.43 31.06
CA CYS A 80 8.56 -5.37 31.40
C CYS A 80 7.74 -4.94 32.62
N LEU A 81 8.39 -4.39 33.65
CA LEU A 81 7.73 -3.99 34.89
C LEU A 81 6.95 -2.68 34.77
N LEU A 82 7.43 -1.72 33.96
CA LEU A 82 6.79 -0.42 33.78
C LEU A 82 5.81 -0.40 32.60
N THR A 83 5.95 -1.32 31.65
CA THR A 83 4.98 -1.47 30.56
C THR A 83 3.86 -2.43 30.98
N LYS A 84 2.62 -1.92 31.01
CA LYS A 84 1.46 -2.79 31.19
C LYS A 84 1.34 -3.67 29.95
N PRO A 85 1.42 -5.02 30.05
CA PRO A 85 1.24 -5.88 28.89
C PRO A 85 -0.12 -5.57 28.27
N PRO A 86 -0.25 -5.59 26.93
CA PRO A 86 -1.52 -5.31 26.28
C PRO A 86 -2.53 -6.34 26.77
N SER A 87 -3.62 -5.89 27.39
CA SER A 87 -4.67 -6.81 27.82
C SER A 87 -5.24 -7.53 26.59
N PRO A 88 -5.74 -8.78 26.73
CA PRO A 88 -6.43 -9.47 25.63
C PRO A 88 -7.52 -8.60 24.97
N SER A 89 -8.22 -7.78 25.77
CA SER A 89 -9.19 -6.80 25.29
C SER A 89 -8.58 -5.71 24.41
N ARG A 90 -7.38 -5.22 24.74
CA ARG A 90 -6.67 -4.21 23.93
C ARG A 90 -6.20 -4.80 22.60
N VAL A 91 -5.64 -6.02 22.62
CA VAL A 91 -5.26 -6.73 21.38
C VAL A 91 -6.48 -6.99 20.51
N SER A 92 -7.56 -7.51 21.10
CA SER A 92 -8.83 -7.74 20.38
C SER A 92 -9.41 -6.44 19.82
N ARG A 93 -9.31 -5.32 20.54
CA ARG A 93 -9.74 -4.01 20.04
C ARG A 93 -8.92 -3.58 18.82
N ILE A 94 -7.59 -3.63 18.90
CA ILE A 94 -6.72 -3.27 17.76
C ILE A 94 -7.08 -4.12 16.55
N TRP A 95 -7.22 -5.44 16.73
CA TRP A 95 -7.60 -6.38 15.67
C TRP A 95 -8.95 -6.06 15.02
N LYS A 96 -9.95 -5.70 15.83
CA LYS A 96 -11.29 -5.32 15.31
C LYS A 96 -11.26 -3.97 14.62
N GLU A 97 -10.51 -3.01 15.15
CA GLU A 97 -10.40 -1.66 14.60
C GLU A 97 -9.71 -1.67 13.23
N THR A 98 -8.62 -2.43 13.09
CA THR A 98 -7.97 -2.63 11.78
C THR A 98 -8.86 -3.41 10.83
N LEU A 99 -9.56 -4.47 11.27
CA LEU A 99 -10.50 -5.20 10.41
C LEU A 99 -11.61 -4.28 9.89
N HIS A 100 -12.22 -3.49 10.77
CA HIS A 100 -13.26 -2.54 10.40
C HIS A 100 -12.75 -1.49 9.41
N PHE A 101 -11.53 -1.00 9.59
CA PHE A 101 -10.90 -0.10 8.61
C PHE A 101 -10.72 -0.77 7.24
N ILE A 102 -10.21 -2.00 7.19
CA ILE A 102 -10.04 -2.74 5.94
C ILE A 102 -11.40 -2.99 5.25
N GLU A 103 -12.46 -3.27 6.00
CA GLU A 103 -13.83 -3.36 5.45
C GLU A 103 -14.29 -2.04 4.82
N LYS A 104 -14.00 -0.90 5.46
CA LYS A 104 -14.26 0.43 4.87
C LYS A 104 -13.48 0.62 3.57
N LEU A 105 -12.20 0.26 3.51
CA LEU A 105 -11.40 0.33 2.27
C LEU A 105 -12.03 -0.52 1.16
N ALA A 106 -12.48 -1.72 1.48
CA ALA A 106 -13.13 -2.60 0.51
C ALA A 106 -14.43 -2.02 -0.04
N ASN A 107 -15.21 -1.34 0.80
CA ASN A 107 -16.44 -0.69 0.38
C ASN A 107 -16.15 0.56 -0.47
N GLU A 108 -15.17 1.38 -0.06
CA GLU A 108 -14.75 2.55 -0.83
C GLU A 108 -14.24 2.17 -2.23
N ALA A 109 -13.43 1.13 -2.34
CA ALA A 109 -12.96 0.64 -3.64
C ALA A 109 -14.12 0.12 -4.50
N GLN A 110 -15.10 -0.56 -3.89
CA GLN A 110 -16.31 -0.99 -4.59
C GLN A 110 -17.14 0.19 -5.09
N ASP A 111 -17.23 1.27 -4.31
CA ASP A 111 -17.97 2.49 -4.65
C ASP A 111 -17.26 3.25 -5.78
N ILE A 112 -15.94 3.42 -5.73
CA ILE A 112 -15.14 3.98 -6.83
C ILE A 112 -15.36 3.19 -8.13
N VAL A 113 -15.36 1.85 -8.05
CA VAL A 113 -15.63 1.00 -9.20
C VAL A 113 -17.06 1.19 -9.71
N ARG A 114 -18.05 1.26 -8.81
CA ARG A 114 -19.46 1.48 -9.15
C ARG A 114 -19.66 2.82 -9.87
N GLU A 115 -19.08 3.89 -9.34
CA GLU A 115 -19.11 5.22 -9.96
C GLU A 115 -18.47 5.20 -11.35
N SER A 116 -17.32 4.54 -11.51
CA SER A 116 -16.59 4.49 -12.79
C SER A 116 -17.34 3.79 -13.93
N VAL A 117 -18.31 2.93 -13.59
CA VAL A 117 -19.12 2.18 -14.55
C VAL A 117 -20.58 2.63 -14.58
N ASP A 118 -20.88 3.77 -13.93
CA ASP A 118 -22.23 4.33 -13.80
C ASP A 118 -23.25 3.29 -13.27
N GLY A 119 -22.94 2.76 -12.09
CA GLY A 119 -23.74 1.73 -11.44
C GLY A 119 -23.18 0.34 -11.71
N TYR A 120 -23.74 -0.38 -12.69
CA TYR A 120 -23.40 -1.78 -12.93
C TYR A 120 -23.05 -2.05 -14.38
N CYS A 121 -22.06 -2.93 -14.56
CA CYS A 121 -21.82 -3.56 -15.85
C CYS A 121 -22.89 -4.61 -16.12
N LEU A 122 -23.14 -4.87 -17.40
CA LEU A 122 -24.05 -5.92 -17.83
C LEU A 122 -23.27 -7.04 -18.51
N ARG A 123 -23.69 -8.27 -18.26
CA ARG A 123 -23.28 -9.47 -19.00
C ARG A 123 -24.50 -10.27 -19.41
N ILE A 124 -24.38 -11.04 -20.48
CA ILE A 124 -25.41 -11.96 -20.96
C ILE A 124 -25.31 -13.25 -20.16
N ARG A 125 -26.45 -13.69 -19.64
CA ARG A 125 -26.69 -15.01 -19.04
C ARG A 125 -27.71 -15.76 -19.89
N ILE A 126 -27.32 -16.92 -20.40
CA ILE A 126 -28.09 -17.75 -21.30
C ILE A 126 -28.57 -18.98 -20.53
N GLU A 127 -29.88 -19.18 -20.50
CA GLU A 127 -30.51 -20.39 -19.99
C GLU A 127 -30.57 -21.42 -21.14
N PRO A 128 -29.86 -22.55 -21.03
CA PRO A 128 -29.83 -23.53 -22.10
C PRO A 128 -31.04 -24.47 -22.07
N GLU A 129 -31.39 -24.97 -23.24
CA GLU A 129 -32.21 -26.17 -23.44
C GLU A 129 -31.39 -27.18 -24.24
N PHE A 130 -31.04 -28.28 -23.59
CA PHE A 130 -30.27 -29.37 -24.19
C PHE A 130 -31.21 -30.28 -24.99
N MET A 131 -31.12 -30.22 -26.31
CA MET A 131 -31.91 -31.05 -27.21
C MET A 131 -31.35 -32.48 -27.33
N ASP A 132 -30.04 -32.63 -27.19
CA ASP A 132 -29.34 -33.92 -27.24
C ASP A 132 -29.10 -34.45 -25.80
N PRO A 133 -29.56 -35.67 -25.47
CA PRO A 133 -29.26 -36.33 -24.19
C PRO A 133 -27.76 -36.38 -23.87
N ARG A 134 -26.89 -36.52 -24.89
CA ARG A 134 -25.43 -36.53 -24.69
C ARG A 134 -24.89 -35.17 -24.25
N ALA A 135 -25.46 -34.08 -24.77
CA ALA A 135 -25.11 -32.73 -24.33
C ALA A 135 -25.55 -32.52 -22.88
N LYS A 136 -26.76 -32.97 -22.52
CA LYS A 136 -27.27 -32.89 -21.15
C LYS A 136 -26.38 -33.65 -20.17
N GLU A 137 -26.06 -34.91 -20.46
CA GLU A 137 -25.15 -35.72 -19.64
C GLU A 137 -23.77 -35.06 -19.49
N PHE A 138 -23.23 -34.50 -20.58
CA PHE A 138 -21.95 -33.80 -20.55
C PHE A 138 -21.97 -32.58 -19.63
N PHE A 139 -22.95 -31.68 -19.73
CA PHE A 139 -22.98 -30.44 -18.94
C PHE A 139 -23.47 -30.63 -17.49
N GLU A 140 -24.17 -31.74 -17.20
CA GLU A 140 -24.55 -32.11 -15.83
C GLU A 140 -23.37 -32.68 -15.01
N ASP A 141 -22.37 -33.27 -15.67
CA ASP A 141 -21.14 -33.75 -15.05
C ASP A 141 -20.41 -32.61 -14.32
N LYS A 142 -20.10 -32.83 -13.04
CA LYS A 142 -19.40 -31.86 -12.18
C LYS A 142 -18.05 -31.44 -12.73
N ARG A 143 -17.36 -32.32 -13.47
CA ARG A 143 -16.06 -32.04 -14.08
C ARG A 143 -16.13 -30.92 -15.11
N ASN A 144 -17.25 -30.81 -15.82
CA ASN A 144 -17.48 -29.84 -16.88
C ASN A 144 -18.04 -28.50 -16.38
N ARG A 145 -18.36 -28.39 -15.08
CA ARG A 145 -18.82 -27.15 -14.46
C ARG A 145 -17.65 -26.17 -14.28
N HIS A 146 -17.98 -24.88 -14.29
CA HIS A 146 -17.05 -23.77 -14.06
C HIS A 146 -15.90 -23.70 -15.09
N GLN A 147 -16.19 -24.02 -16.34
CA GLN A 147 -15.23 -23.96 -17.45
C GLN A 147 -15.62 -22.96 -18.54
N LEU A 148 -14.61 -22.52 -19.29
CA LEU A 148 -14.80 -21.72 -20.50
C LEU A 148 -14.93 -22.62 -21.72
N TYR A 149 -15.79 -22.24 -22.64
CA TYR A 149 -16.09 -23.00 -23.85
C TYR A 149 -15.93 -22.13 -25.10
N GLU A 150 -15.52 -22.75 -26.21
CA GLU A 150 -15.36 -22.05 -27.48
C GLU A 150 -16.71 -21.91 -28.19
N VAL A 151 -17.11 -20.68 -28.51
CA VAL A 151 -18.28 -20.40 -29.33
C VAL A 151 -17.88 -20.51 -30.81
N ILE A 152 -18.50 -21.46 -31.51
CA ILE A 152 -18.27 -21.68 -32.95
C ILE A 152 -19.23 -20.84 -33.77
N GLU A 153 -20.51 -20.87 -33.38
CA GLU A 153 -21.59 -20.21 -34.11
C GLU A 153 -22.62 -19.70 -33.10
N LEU A 154 -22.96 -18.42 -33.18
CA LEU A 154 -24.06 -17.80 -32.45
C LEU A 154 -24.94 -17.11 -33.51
N GLY A 155 -26.24 -17.39 -33.53
CA GLY A 155 -27.21 -16.65 -34.34
C GLY A 155 -27.41 -15.22 -33.81
N PHE A 156 -26.36 -14.40 -33.88
CA PHE A 156 -26.28 -13.13 -33.18
C PHE A 156 -25.65 -12.07 -34.09
N ASP A 157 -26.29 -10.90 -34.18
CA ASP A 157 -25.77 -9.73 -34.91
C ASP A 157 -24.53 -9.09 -34.22
N ILE A 158 -23.88 -9.82 -33.32
CA ILE A 158 -22.89 -9.35 -32.37
C ILE A 158 -21.77 -10.39 -32.28
N HIS A 159 -20.53 -9.95 -32.49
CA HIS A 159 -19.37 -10.84 -32.50
C HIS A 159 -18.88 -11.14 -31.08
N LEU A 160 -19.11 -12.36 -30.61
CA LEU A 160 -18.53 -12.85 -29.36
C LEU A 160 -17.09 -13.35 -29.59
N PRO A 161 -16.14 -13.05 -28.70
CA PRO A 161 -14.83 -13.70 -28.74
C PRO A 161 -14.99 -15.21 -28.57
N LYS A 162 -14.17 -15.98 -29.30
CA LYS A 162 -14.18 -17.45 -29.28
C LYS A 162 -14.30 -18.05 -27.86
N MET A 163 -13.46 -17.61 -26.91
CA MET A 163 -13.42 -18.13 -25.53
C MET A 163 -14.06 -17.15 -24.54
N ASP A 164 -15.34 -16.85 -24.70
CA ASP A 164 -16.04 -15.90 -23.82
C ASP A 164 -17.18 -16.51 -22.98
N ILE A 165 -17.72 -17.67 -23.38
CA ILE A 165 -18.81 -18.32 -22.65
C ILE A 165 -18.25 -19.19 -21.52
N TYR A 166 -18.79 -18.98 -20.32
CA TYR A 166 -18.51 -19.71 -19.08
C TYR A 166 -19.75 -20.48 -18.61
N TRP A 167 -19.61 -21.77 -18.35
CA TRP A 167 -20.67 -22.59 -17.77
C TRP A 167 -20.56 -22.61 -16.25
N ASP A 168 -21.57 -22.10 -15.53
CA ASP A 168 -21.58 -22.13 -14.06
C ASP A 168 -22.24 -23.40 -13.47
N GLY A 169 -22.75 -24.29 -14.32
CA GLY A 169 -23.50 -25.48 -13.93
C GLY A 169 -25.02 -25.37 -14.14
N GLU A 170 -25.53 -24.16 -14.40
CA GLU A 170 -26.95 -23.90 -14.68
C GLU A 170 -27.14 -22.97 -15.89
N TYR A 171 -26.27 -21.97 -16.04
CA TYR A 171 -26.30 -20.97 -17.10
C TYR A 171 -24.96 -20.84 -17.83
N PHE A 172 -25.05 -20.48 -19.11
CA PHE A 172 -23.92 -20.00 -19.88
C PHE A 172 -23.80 -18.48 -19.72
N ASN A 173 -22.69 -18.00 -19.19
CA ASN A 173 -22.44 -16.60 -18.90
C ASN A 173 -21.34 -16.07 -19.80
N THR A 174 -21.58 -14.92 -20.42
CA THR A 174 -20.49 -14.15 -21.05
C THR A 174 -19.54 -13.59 -19.99
N THR A 175 -18.26 -13.47 -20.35
CA THR A 175 -17.22 -13.08 -19.41
C THR A 175 -16.67 -11.68 -19.64
N LEU A 176 -16.99 -11.01 -20.76
CA LEU A 176 -16.79 -9.57 -20.92
C LEU A 176 -18.08 -8.79 -20.69
N ARG A 177 -17.88 -7.49 -20.46
CA ARG A 177 -18.96 -6.50 -20.49
C ARG A 177 -19.63 -6.55 -21.85
N ILE A 178 -20.94 -6.43 -21.83
CA ILE A 178 -21.76 -6.50 -23.02
C ILE A 178 -21.40 -5.43 -24.07
N GLU A 179 -20.99 -4.25 -23.60
CA GLU A 179 -20.59 -3.10 -24.40
C GLU A 179 -19.36 -3.36 -25.29
N ASN A 180 -18.59 -4.42 -25.00
CA ASN A 180 -17.42 -4.79 -25.78
C ASN A 180 -17.76 -5.59 -27.04
N TYR A 181 -19.01 -6.03 -27.20
CA TYR A 181 -19.41 -6.83 -28.36
C TYR A 181 -20.02 -6.01 -29.51
N VAL A 182 -20.26 -4.70 -29.31
CA VAL A 182 -20.90 -3.83 -30.31
C VAL A 182 -19.92 -2.77 -30.81
N THR A 183 -19.68 -2.74 -32.12
CA THR A 183 -18.88 -1.71 -32.81
C THR A 183 -19.76 -0.50 -33.11
N VAL A 184 -19.38 0.70 -32.61
CA VAL A 184 -20.12 1.96 -32.87
C VAL A 184 -19.10 3.09 -33.10
N PRO A 185 -19.35 4.03 -34.02
CA PRO A 185 -18.51 5.23 -34.21
C PRO A 185 -18.41 6.10 -32.94
N LYS A 186 -17.32 6.88 -32.83
CA LYS A 186 -16.97 7.67 -31.64
C LYS A 186 -18.04 8.72 -31.32
N GLY A 187 -18.55 8.71 -30.09
CA GLY A 187 -19.49 9.69 -29.52
C GLY A 187 -19.29 9.84 -28.01
N ALA A 188 -20.02 10.75 -27.35
CA ALA A 188 -19.93 10.94 -25.90
C ALA A 188 -20.22 9.61 -25.17
N LEU A 189 -19.29 9.15 -24.32
CA LEU A 189 -19.31 7.83 -23.68
C LEU A 189 -20.69 7.46 -23.13
N GLN A 190 -21.39 8.39 -22.47
CA GLN A 190 -22.70 8.15 -21.88
C GLN A 190 -23.80 7.83 -22.91
N GLN A 191 -23.84 8.56 -24.03
CA GLN A 191 -24.78 8.27 -25.13
C GLN A 191 -24.42 6.93 -25.79
N VAL A 192 -23.14 6.67 -26.01
CA VAL A 192 -22.65 5.40 -26.58
C VAL A 192 -23.00 4.22 -25.67
N LEU A 193 -22.91 4.36 -24.35
CA LEU A 193 -23.27 3.32 -23.38
C LEU A 193 -24.77 3.01 -23.40
N THR A 194 -25.64 4.03 -23.41
CA THR A 194 -27.10 3.84 -23.48
C THR A 194 -27.52 3.22 -24.82
N GLU A 195 -27.01 3.73 -25.93
CA GLU A 195 -27.27 3.18 -27.27
C GLU A 195 -26.77 1.74 -27.43
N LYS A 196 -25.61 1.41 -26.84
CA LYS A 196 -25.10 0.04 -26.79
C LYS A 196 -26.06 -0.88 -26.02
N ARG A 197 -26.54 -0.45 -24.84
CA ARG A 197 -27.45 -1.26 -24.00
C ARG A 197 -28.75 -1.59 -24.73
N GLU A 198 -29.39 -0.61 -25.37
CA GLU A 198 -30.64 -0.83 -26.11
C GLU A 198 -30.47 -1.77 -27.30
N LYS A 199 -29.41 -1.58 -28.10
CA LYS A 199 -29.09 -2.47 -29.22
C LYS A 199 -28.91 -3.91 -28.74
N ILE A 200 -28.26 -4.10 -27.60
CA ILE A 200 -28.03 -5.44 -27.09
C ILE A 200 -29.28 -6.02 -26.45
N GLU A 201 -30.09 -5.26 -25.72
CA GLU A 201 -31.39 -5.75 -25.24
C GLU A 201 -32.25 -6.27 -26.40
N LYS A 202 -32.26 -5.54 -27.52
CA LYS A 202 -32.94 -5.96 -28.74
C LYS A 202 -32.32 -7.23 -29.33
N ALA A 203 -31.00 -7.32 -29.39
CA ALA A 203 -30.30 -8.51 -29.87
C ALA A 203 -30.52 -9.73 -28.94
N SER A 204 -30.51 -9.55 -27.62
CA SER A 204 -30.77 -10.58 -26.62
C SER A 204 -32.19 -11.14 -26.71
N ARG A 205 -33.19 -10.32 -27.05
CA ARG A 205 -34.55 -10.82 -27.33
C ARG A 205 -34.61 -11.72 -28.56
N ARG A 206 -33.79 -11.44 -29.58
CA ARG A 206 -33.69 -12.27 -30.80
C ARG A 206 -32.98 -13.61 -30.57
N LEU A 207 -32.18 -13.72 -29.50
CA LEU A 207 -31.52 -14.97 -29.12
C LEU A 207 -32.48 -15.97 -28.49
N VAL A 208 -33.62 -15.55 -27.96
CA VAL A 208 -34.59 -16.49 -27.39
C VAL A 208 -35.08 -17.41 -28.50
N SER A 209 -35.04 -18.72 -28.25
CA SER A 209 -35.38 -19.78 -29.21
C SER A 209 -34.39 -19.97 -30.38
N SER A 210 -33.26 -19.26 -30.41
CA SER A 210 -32.16 -19.54 -31.33
C SER A 210 -31.33 -20.75 -30.87
N THR A 211 -30.44 -21.25 -31.73
CA THR A 211 -29.41 -22.21 -31.33
C THR A 211 -28.02 -21.58 -31.39
N PHE A 212 -27.10 -22.13 -30.61
CA PHE A 212 -25.67 -21.83 -30.74
C PHE A 212 -24.84 -23.09 -30.61
N LYS A 213 -23.67 -23.07 -31.23
CA LYS A 213 -22.71 -24.19 -31.22
C LYS A 213 -21.53 -23.86 -30.34
N ILE A 214 -21.28 -24.75 -29.38
CA ILE A 214 -20.11 -24.72 -28.51
C ILE A 214 -19.18 -25.88 -28.84
N LYS A 215 -17.88 -25.61 -28.87
CA LYS A 215 -16.83 -26.64 -28.81
C LYS A 215 -16.39 -26.88 -27.38
N ALA A 216 -16.40 -28.14 -26.98
CA ALA A 216 -15.82 -28.63 -25.74
C ALA A 216 -14.89 -29.78 -26.09
N GLU A 217 -13.58 -29.62 -25.83
CA GLU A 217 -12.55 -30.55 -26.30
C GLU A 217 -12.66 -30.75 -27.82
N ASP A 218 -12.85 -31.99 -28.30
CA ASP A 218 -13.04 -32.32 -29.72
C ASP A 218 -14.52 -32.47 -30.12
N LYS A 219 -15.45 -32.18 -29.21
CA LYS A 219 -16.90 -32.32 -29.43
C LYS A 219 -17.55 -30.98 -29.69
N VAL A 220 -18.55 -30.98 -30.57
CA VAL A 220 -19.41 -29.82 -30.83
C VAL A 220 -20.81 -30.12 -30.34
N PHE A 221 -21.33 -29.23 -29.51
CA PHE A 221 -22.69 -29.30 -28.98
C PHE A 221 -23.52 -28.16 -29.54
N GLU A 222 -24.69 -28.49 -30.07
CA GLU A 222 -25.71 -27.51 -30.44
C GLU A 222 -26.70 -27.37 -29.29
N ILE A 223 -26.85 -26.14 -28.79
CA ILE A 223 -27.64 -25.82 -27.60
C ILE A 223 -28.71 -24.81 -28.01
N ARG A 224 -29.95 -25.08 -27.63
CA ARG A 224 -31.05 -24.12 -27.82
C ARG A 224 -31.05 -23.12 -26.68
N VAL A 225 -31.30 -21.86 -26.99
CA VAL A 225 -31.44 -20.80 -26.00
C VAL A 225 -32.89 -20.78 -25.52
N ARG A 226 -33.13 -21.25 -24.29
CA ARG A 226 -34.46 -21.17 -23.67
C ARG A 226 -34.79 -19.73 -23.32
N ASN A 227 -33.84 -19.03 -22.73
CA ASN A 227 -34.03 -17.66 -22.26
C ASN A 227 -32.69 -16.92 -22.20
N VAL A 228 -32.74 -15.59 -22.24
CA VAL A 228 -31.59 -14.71 -22.07
C VAL A 228 -31.91 -13.66 -21.02
N LYS A 229 -31.04 -13.55 -20.01
CA LYS A 229 -31.12 -12.55 -18.96
C LYS A 229 -29.90 -11.65 -19.01
N LEU A 230 -30.11 -10.35 -18.77
CA LEU A 230 -29.02 -9.41 -18.53
C LEU A 230 -28.71 -9.40 -17.04
N GLU A 231 -27.51 -9.83 -16.68
CA GLU A 231 -27.05 -9.84 -15.31
C GLU A 231 -26.21 -8.59 -15.02
N ARG A 232 -26.56 -7.91 -13.92
CA ARG A 232 -25.78 -6.80 -13.37
C ARG A 232 -24.62 -7.33 -12.55
N TYR A 233 -23.42 -6.83 -12.82
CA TYR A 233 -22.23 -7.15 -12.03
C TYR A 233 -21.31 -5.94 -11.88
N LEU A 234 -20.47 -5.97 -10.84
CA LEU A 234 -19.39 -5.02 -10.65
C LEU A 234 -18.05 -5.69 -10.99
N PRO A 235 -17.16 -5.02 -11.74
CA PRO A 235 -15.82 -5.52 -12.03
C PRO A 235 -14.89 -5.30 -10.82
N PHE A 236 -15.32 -5.77 -9.65
CA PHE A 236 -14.66 -5.66 -8.36
C PHE A 236 -14.78 -7.01 -7.65
N ARG A 237 -13.69 -7.51 -7.08
CA ARG A 237 -13.70 -8.77 -6.32
C ARG A 237 -12.87 -8.63 -5.05
N LYS A 238 -13.45 -9.00 -3.90
CA LYS A 238 -12.71 -9.23 -2.66
C LYS A 238 -12.08 -10.62 -2.73
N ILE A 239 -10.78 -10.72 -2.49
CA ILE A 239 -10.03 -11.99 -2.42
C ILE A 239 -9.81 -12.35 -0.95
N ILE A 240 -9.13 -11.46 -0.21
CA ILE A 240 -8.88 -11.60 1.23
C ILE A 240 -9.24 -10.29 1.94
N VAL A 241 -9.93 -10.41 3.06
CA VAL A 241 -10.24 -9.30 3.98
C VAL A 241 -9.89 -9.78 5.38
N SER A 242 -8.75 -9.32 5.88
CA SER A 242 -8.29 -9.57 7.24
C SER A 242 -7.67 -8.29 7.81
N PRO A 243 -7.47 -8.20 9.13
CA PRO A 243 -6.93 -6.98 9.75
C PRO A 243 -5.46 -6.69 9.41
N ASN A 244 -4.72 -7.66 8.86
CA ASN A 244 -3.31 -7.51 8.47
C ASN A 244 -3.05 -7.83 6.99
N ARG A 245 -4.06 -8.27 6.24
CA ARG A 245 -3.95 -8.63 4.82
C ARG A 245 -5.23 -8.27 4.10
N PHE A 246 -5.08 -7.51 3.01
CA PHE A 246 -6.19 -7.04 2.22
C PHE A 246 -5.89 -7.18 0.74
N GLU A 247 -6.74 -7.93 0.04
CA GLU A 247 -6.56 -8.21 -1.38
C GLU A 247 -7.87 -8.05 -2.13
N ILE A 248 -7.81 -7.22 -3.17
CA ILE A 248 -8.93 -6.96 -4.08
C ILE A 248 -8.45 -7.02 -5.52
N LEU A 249 -9.34 -7.44 -6.40
CA LEU A 249 -9.16 -7.34 -7.84
C LEU A 249 -10.03 -6.19 -8.35
N VAL A 250 -9.39 -5.24 -9.02
CA VAL A 250 -10.02 -4.03 -9.55
C VAL A 250 -9.55 -3.76 -10.98
N PRO A 251 -10.28 -2.95 -11.77
CA PRO A 251 -9.82 -2.51 -13.08
C PRO A 251 -8.51 -1.73 -12.96
N ALA A 252 -7.54 -2.04 -13.82
CA ALA A 252 -6.18 -1.49 -13.73
C ALA A 252 -6.15 0.06 -13.78
N ASN A 253 -7.04 0.67 -14.54
CA ASN A 253 -7.14 2.13 -14.67
C ASN A 253 -7.63 2.83 -13.39
N LEU A 254 -8.19 2.10 -12.43
CA LEU A 254 -8.67 2.63 -11.16
C LEU A 254 -7.70 2.36 -10.01
N ALA A 255 -6.69 1.50 -10.21
CA ALA A 255 -5.85 0.99 -9.13
C ALA A 255 -5.12 2.12 -8.37
N LEU A 256 -4.52 3.10 -9.08
CA LEU A 256 -3.83 4.22 -8.44
C LEU A 256 -4.80 5.20 -7.77
N LYS A 257 -5.97 5.45 -8.36
CA LYS A 257 -7.03 6.27 -7.74
C LYS A 257 -7.49 5.65 -6.41
N ILE A 258 -7.71 4.33 -6.40
CA ILE A 258 -8.10 3.57 -5.22
C ILE A 258 -6.99 3.60 -4.16
N ALA A 259 -5.73 3.35 -4.55
CA ALA A 259 -4.60 3.42 -3.63
C ALA A 259 -4.44 4.81 -3.00
N ASN A 260 -4.61 5.88 -3.78
CA ASN A 260 -4.56 7.25 -3.29
C ASN A 260 -5.69 7.54 -2.31
N ARG A 261 -6.89 7.01 -2.59
CA ARG A 261 -8.02 7.11 -1.66
C ARG A 261 -7.73 6.36 -0.35
N PHE A 262 -7.11 5.18 -0.42
CA PHE A 262 -6.73 4.42 0.77
C PHE A 262 -5.71 5.16 1.63
N LEU A 263 -4.70 5.77 1.03
CA LEU A 263 -3.74 6.63 1.73
C LEU A 263 -4.46 7.76 2.49
N ASN A 264 -5.39 8.45 1.83
CA ASN A 264 -6.18 9.52 2.45
C ASN A 264 -7.04 9.02 3.63
N MET A 265 -7.69 7.87 3.48
CA MET A 265 -8.48 7.26 4.56
C MET A 265 -7.58 6.83 5.73
N TYR A 266 -6.42 6.24 5.44
CA TYR A 266 -5.44 5.84 6.45
C TYR A 266 -4.92 7.06 7.22
N ASN A 267 -4.53 8.14 6.52
CA ASN A 267 -4.07 9.37 7.16
C ASN A 267 -5.16 9.99 8.04
N LYS A 268 -6.43 9.94 7.61
CA LYS A 268 -7.56 10.43 8.42
C LYS A 268 -7.78 9.60 9.68
N GLU A 269 -7.77 8.26 9.57
CA GLU A 269 -8.15 7.36 10.67
C GLU A 269 -6.98 7.08 11.64
N PHE A 270 -5.76 6.98 11.12
CA PHE A 270 -4.57 6.51 11.86
C PHE A 270 -3.41 7.51 11.94
N SER A 271 -3.60 8.79 11.57
CA SER A 271 -2.51 9.80 11.69
C SER A 271 -1.86 9.88 13.07
N LYS A 272 -2.62 9.64 14.15
CA LYS A 272 -2.09 9.64 15.53
C LYS A 272 -1.10 8.52 15.84
N VAL A 273 -1.11 7.46 15.06
CA VAL A 273 -0.20 6.31 15.23
C VAL A 273 0.79 6.19 14.09
N ARG A 274 0.97 7.28 13.33
CA ARG A 274 1.93 7.37 12.23
C ARG A 274 3.31 6.92 12.68
N GLY A 275 3.96 6.12 11.83
CA GLY A 275 5.29 5.57 12.10
C GLY A 275 5.32 4.36 13.05
N ARG A 276 4.18 3.91 13.57
CA ARG A 276 4.08 2.71 14.43
C ARG A 276 3.08 1.66 13.93
N LEU A 277 2.10 2.06 13.11
CA LEU A 277 1.20 1.15 12.40
C LEU A 277 1.40 1.35 10.90
N SER A 278 2.32 0.62 10.28
CA SER A 278 2.59 0.79 8.84
C SER A 278 1.41 0.31 7.99
N PHE A 279 1.19 1.01 6.88
CA PHE A 279 0.17 0.69 5.89
C PHE A 279 0.82 0.65 4.51
N ASN A 280 0.98 -0.57 3.98
CA ASN A 280 1.74 -0.82 2.77
C ASN A 280 0.81 -1.28 1.65
N ILE A 281 1.03 -0.80 0.43
CA ILE A 281 0.22 -1.14 -0.73
C ILE A 281 1.12 -1.68 -1.85
N GLY A 282 0.82 -2.90 -2.30
CA GLY A 282 1.38 -3.48 -3.52
C GLY A 282 0.34 -3.57 -4.63
N ILE A 283 0.68 -3.21 -5.87
CA ILE A 283 -0.22 -3.35 -7.03
C ILE A 283 0.38 -4.26 -8.10
N ILE A 284 -0.29 -5.38 -8.40
CA ILE A 284 0.11 -6.28 -9.47
C ILE A 284 -0.80 -6.09 -10.68
N PHE A 285 -0.24 -5.57 -11.76
CA PHE A 285 -0.94 -5.39 -13.04
C PHE A 285 -0.72 -6.59 -13.95
N PHE A 286 -1.78 -7.12 -14.53
CA PHE A 286 -1.70 -8.27 -15.44
C PHE A 286 -2.80 -8.22 -16.49
N LYS A 287 -2.56 -8.90 -17.63
CA LYS A 287 -3.57 -9.04 -18.69
C LYS A 287 -4.65 -10.05 -18.27
N ARG A 288 -5.87 -9.90 -18.79
CA ARG A 288 -6.99 -10.82 -18.54
C ARG A 288 -6.63 -12.31 -18.70
N LYS A 289 -5.85 -12.66 -19.73
CA LYS A 289 -5.45 -14.05 -20.03
C LYS A 289 -4.16 -14.48 -19.31
N PHE A 290 -3.64 -13.67 -18.40
CA PHE A 290 -2.43 -14.01 -17.65
C PHE A 290 -2.75 -15.10 -16.62
N PRO A 291 -1.88 -16.12 -16.43
CA PRO A 291 -2.17 -17.21 -15.50
C PRO A 291 -2.32 -16.74 -14.05
N LEU A 292 -3.46 -17.03 -13.42
CA LEU A 292 -3.77 -16.53 -12.08
C LEU A 292 -2.80 -17.05 -11.02
N PHE A 293 -2.30 -18.29 -11.13
CA PHE A 293 -1.32 -18.83 -10.18
C PHE A 293 -0.04 -17.97 -10.13
N ALA A 294 0.40 -17.42 -11.27
CA ALA A 294 1.58 -16.55 -11.32
C ALA A 294 1.28 -15.16 -10.74
N VAL A 295 0.03 -14.68 -10.83
CA VAL A 295 -0.41 -13.47 -10.15
C VAL A 295 -0.37 -13.66 -8.64
N ILE A 296 -0.93 -14.77 -8.13
CA ILE A 296 -0.94 -15.06 -6.69
C ILE A 296 0.48 -15.21 -6.14
N ASP A 297 1.37 -15.93 -6.82
CA ASP A 297 2.80 -16.01 -6.44
C ASP A 297 3.47 -14.63 -6.42
N SER A 298 3.12 -13.74 -7.36
CA SER A 298 3.63 -12.36 -7.37
C SER A 298 3.10 -11.55 -6.18
N VAL A 299 1.84 -11.73 -5.79
CA VAL A 299 1.25 -11.07 -4.62
C VAL A 299 1.99 -11.48 -3.34
N GLU A 300 2.23 -12.79 -3.14
CA GLU A 300 2.97 -13.28 -1.98
C GLU A 300 4.41 -12.72 -1.95
N ARG A 301 5.13 -12.77 -3.07
CA ARG A 301 6.48 -12.19 -3.17
C ARG A 301 6.51 -10.70 -2.86
N SER A 302 5.49 -9.95 -3.30
CA SER A 302 5.37 -8.53 -3.00
C SER A 302 5.19 -8.31 -1.49
N ILE A 303 4.36 -9.11 -0.83
CA ILE A 303 4.15 -9.04 0.62
C ILE A 303 5.45 -9.36 1.36
N GLU A 304 6.10 -10.48 1.02
CA GLU A 304 7.39 -10.89 1.61
C GLU A 304 8.46 -9.81 1.46
N SER A 305 8.62 -9.26 0.25
CA SER A 305 9.58 -8.18 -0.03
C SER A 305 9.34 -6.96 0.85
N LEU A 306 8.09 -6.53 1.01
CA LEU A 306 7.74 -5.38 1.84
C LEU A 306 7.98 -5.68 3.32
N LEU A 307 7.66 -6.89 3.79
CA LEU A 307 7.92 -7.30 5.17
C LEU A 307 9.41 -7.35 5.51
N VAL A 308 10.25 -7.85 4.59
CA VAL A 308 11.72 -7.85 4.76
C VAL A 308 12.25 -6.43 4.96
N LEU A 309 11.73 -5.47 4.19
CA LEU A 309 12.12 -4.06 4.27
C LEU A 309 11.64 -3.35 5.54
N LEU A 310 10.59 -3.86 6.20
CA LEU A 310 10.07 -3.35 7.47
C LEU A 310 10.66 -4.08 8.69
N GLY A 311 11.67 -4.94 8.48
CA GLY A 311 12.40 -5.62 9.55
C GLY A 311 13.18 -4.67 10.46
N LYS A 312 14.17 -5.19 11.20
CA LYS A 312 14.93 -4.42 12.22
C LYS A 312 15.52 -3.11 11.69
N ASP A 313 16.03 -3.10 10.45
CA ASP A 313 16.62 -1.91 9.82
C ASP A 313 15.62 -1.07 8.98
N GLY A 314 14.33 -1.36 9.06
CA GLY A 314 13.29 -0.73 8.23
C GLY A 314 12.91 0.69 8.63
N TRP A 315 13.38 1.17 9.78
CA TRP A 315 13.10 2.52 10.25
C TRP A 315 13.75 3.58 9.35
N ARG A 316 12.96 4.58 9.00
CA ARG A 316 13.39 5.74 8.22
C ARG A 316 13.51 6.96 9.12
N LYS A 317 14.50 7.81 8.83
CA LYS A 317 14.74 9.07 9.55
C LYS A 317 14.18 10.24 8.76
N PHE A 318 13.52 11.15 9.45
CA PHE A 318 13.00 12.38 8.86
C PHE A 318 13.39 13.58 9.71
N LYS A 319 13.92 14.61 9.07
CA LYS A 319 14.13 15.90 9.70
C LYS A 319 12.86 16.71 9.61
N VAL A 320 12.41 17.25 10.74
CA VAL A 320 11.29 18.20 10.81
C VAL A 320 11.77 19.54 10.31
N GLU A 321 11.19 20.03 9.23
CA GLU A 321 11.51 21.34 8.68
C GLU A 321 10.60 22.41 9.29
N ASN A 322 9.32 22.10 9.44
CA ASN A 322 8.32 23.04 9.94
C ASN A 322 7.14 22.34 10.61
N VAL A 323 6.50 23.02 11.56
CA VAL A 323 5.29 22.57 12.25
C VAL A 323 4.29 23.72 12.30
N LYS A 324 3.12 23.52 11.69
CA LYS A 324 2.04 24.51 11.64
C LYS A 324 0.83 24.00 12.40
N LEU A 325 0.24 24.87 13.21
CA LEU A 325 -1.01 24.61 13.90
C LEU A 325 -2.20 25.07 13.04
N LEU A 326 -3.06 24.12 12.66
CA LEU A 326 -4.30 24.31 11.90
C LEU A 326 -5.45 23.56 12.61
N ASP A 327 -6.35 22.89 11.87
CA ASP A 327 -7.33 21.90 12.38
C ASP A 327 -6.65 20.57 12.78
N GLY A 328 -5.47 20.67 13.39
CA GLY A 328 -4.49 19.60 13.59
C GLY A 328 -3.08 20.16 13.54
N LEU A 329 -2.09 19.28 13.43
CA LEU A 329 -0.70 19.67 13.16
C LEU A 329 -0.34 19.26 11.74
N GLU A 330 0.07 20.23 10.92
CA GLU A 330 0.76 19.98 9.66
C GLU A 330 2.27 20.00 9.93
N ILE A 331 2.95 18.92 9.60
CA ILE A 331 4.37 18.73 9.82
C ILE A 331 5.03 18.55 8.46
N GLU A 332 5.89 19.48 8.10
CA GLU A 332 6.73 19.39 6.91
C GLU A 332 8.02 18.69 7.30
N VAL A 333 8.35 17.60 6.61
CA VAL A 333 9.54 16.80 6.90
C VAL A 333 10.33 16.48 5.63
N THR A 334 11.63 16.27 5.81
CA THR A 334 12.53 15.78 4.77
C THR A 334 13.12 14.44 5.18
N GLU A 335 13.03 13.42 4.32
CA GLU A 335 13.70 12.13 4.54
C GLU A 335 15.22 12.29 4.54
N LEU A 336 15.88 11.69 5.52
CA LEU A 336 17.33 11.59 5.61
C LEU A 336 17.77 10.23 5.07
N ASP A 337 18.79 10.20 4.21
CA ASP A 337 19.37 8.92 3.79
C ASP A 337 20.02 8.23 4.99
N ASN A 338 19.73 6.94 5.21
CA ASN A 338 20.27 6.13 6.32
C ASN A 338 21.81 5.88 6.23
N GLY A 339 22.57 6.63 5.43
CA GLY A 339 24.00 6.38 5.25
C GLY A 339 24.79 7.25 4.27
N VAL A 340 24.31 8.42 3.84
CA VAL A 340 25.17 9.40 3.15
C VAL A 340 24.82 10.81 3.65
N GLU A 341 25.53 11.26 4.68
CA GLU A 341 25.75 12.68 4.89
C GLU A 341 26.64 13.20 3.75
N LYS A 342 26.06 13.99 2.84
CA LYS A 342 26.59 15.28 2.36
C LYS A 342 25.86 15.72 1.08
N GLU A 343 25.38 16.96 1.13
CA GLU A 343 25.28 17.85 -0.03
C GLU A 343 24.55 17.30 -1.27
N ILE A 344 23.28 16.91 -1.12
CA ILE A 344 22.31 17.12 -2.21
C ILE A 344 21.50 18.38 -1.87
N SER A 345 22.22 19.43 -1.47
CA SER A 345 21.69 20.79 -1.39
C SER A 345 21.86 21.44 -2.75
N ASP A 346 21.07 20.98 -3.72
CA ASP A 346 20.82 21.72 -4.95
C ASP A 346 19.40 21.36 -5.34
N HIS A 347 18.50 22.35 -5.27
CA HIS A 347 17.14 22.55 -5.81
C HIS A 347 16.32 21.34 -6.34
N PHE A 348 16.93 20.34 -6.97
CA PHE A 348 16.31 19.16 -7.58
C PHE A 348 16.16 17.94 -6.63
N GLY A 349 16.85 17.87 -5.49
CA GLY A 349 16.70 16.74 -4.55
C GLY A 349 15.54 16.88 -3.55
N SER A 350 15.14 18.12 -3.27
CA SER A 350 14.27 18.46 -2.14
C SER A 350 12.84 17.95 -2.31
N TRP A 351 12.22 18.13 -3.49
CA TRP A 351 10.81 17.74 -3.70
C TRP A 351 10.56 16.24 -3.48
N ILE A 352 11.53 15.39 -3.83
CA ILE A 352 11.38 13.93 -3.73
C ILE A 352 11.49 13.45 -2.30
N LYS A 353 12.29 14.11 -1.47
CA LYS A 353 12.47 13.75 -0.06
C LYS A 353 11.56 14.53 0.87
N ALA A 354 10.81 15.52 0.36
CA ALA A 354 9.88 16.32 1.14
C ALA A 354 8.51 15.67 1.25
N TYR A 355 7.93 15.73 2.45
CA TYR A 355 6.62 15.19 2.78
C TYR A 355 5.86 16.11 3.73
N LYS A 356 4.53 16.03 3.67
CA LYS A 356 3.63 16.73 4.57
C LYS A 356 2.78 15.73 5.33
N TRP A 357 2.79 15.82 6.66
CA TRP A 357 1.99 14.95 7.53
C TRP A 357 0.94 15.77 8.26
N HIS A 358 -0.31 15.32 8.18
CA HIS A 358 -1.40 15.91 8.94
C HIS A 358 -1.74 14.99 10.12
N ILE A 359 -1.58 15.49 11.35
CA ILE A 359 -1.76 14.71 12.57
C ILE A 359 -2.79 15.35 13.49
N HIS A 360 -3.80 14.57 13.86
CA HIS A 360 -4.80 15.00 14.84
C HIS A 360 -4.21 15.02 16.25
N ARG A 361 -4.39 16.12 16.97
CA ARG A 361 -3.86 16.30 18.34
C ARG A 361 -4.88 16.08 19.47
N LYS A 362 -6.16 15.93 19.13
CA LYS A 362 -7.25 15.92 20.12
C LYS A 362 -7.89 14.55 20.26
N LEU A 363 -8.30 14.22 21.48
CA LEU A 363 -9.16 13.07 21.80
C LEU A 363 -10.60 13.32 21.33
N GLY A 364 -11.44 12.28 21.39
CA GLY A 364 -12.85 12.39 20.97
C GLY A 364 -13.71 13.32 21.85
N ASP A 365 -13.23 13.64 23.05
CA ASP A 365 -13.81 14.62 23.97
C ASP A 365 -13.27 16.06 23.75
N GLY A 366 -12.37 16.25 22.77
CA GLY A 366 -11.78 17.55 22.43
C GLY A 366 -10.55 17.95 23.22
N GLU A 367 -10.16 17.17 24.23
CA GLU A 367 -8.94 17.37 25.03
C GLU A 367 -7.67 17.03 24.24
N ASP A 368 -6.53 17.56 24.67
CA ASP A 368 -5.25 17.24 24.06
C ASP A 368 -4.84 15.77 24.28
N ASP A 369 -4.40 15.13 23.21
CA ASP A 369 -4.00 13.73 23.13
C ASP A 369 -2.50 13.58 23.36
N PHE A 370 -2.12 13.32 24.61
CA PHE A 370 -0.74 13.02 25.00
C PHE A 370 -0.38 11.52 24.86
N TYR A 371 -1.34 10.68 24.49
CA TYR A 371 -1.18 9.22 24.55
C TYR A 371 -0.81 8.61 23.21
N HIS A 372 -1.40 9.12 22.13
CA HIS A 372 -1.27 8.51 20.82
C HIS A 372 -0.19 9.18 19.97
N PRO A 373 -0.24 10.47 19.61
CA PRO A 373 0.66 11.05 18.60
C PRO A 373 2.07 11.33 19.15
N ASN A 374 2.83 10.27 19.40
CA ASN A 374 4.21 10.29 19.89
C ASN A 374 5.15 9.71 18.82
N PHE A 375 6.30 10.36 18.64
CA PHE A 375 7.37 9.95 17.72
C PHE A 375 8.63 9.55 18.49
N ILE A 376 9.38 8.59 17.95
CA ILE A 376 10.75 8.35 18.37
C ILE A 376 11.62 9.48 17.80
N VAL A 377 12.46 10.10 18.63
CA VAL A 377 13.27 11.27 18.24
C VAL A 377 14.74 11.07 18.66
N GLU A 378 15.68 11.25 17.74
CA GLU A 378 17.12 11.04 18.03
C GLU A 378 17.76 12.17 18.84
N ASN A 379 17.29 13.41 18.64
CA ASN A 379 17.81 14.62 19.29
C ASN A 379 16.76 15.26 20.20
N ALA A 380 16.05 14.43 20.98
CA ALA A 380 15.17 14.88 22.03
C ALA A 380 15.99 15.41 23.23
N ALA A 381 15.43 16.38 23.97
CA ALA A 381 16.04 16.93 25.16
C ALA A 381 15.15 16.67 26.38
N GLU A 382 15.77 16.34 27.53
CA GLU A 382 15.06 15.95 28.75
C GLU A 382 14.17 17.06 29.35
N ASP A 383 14.47 18.32 29.03
CA ASP A 383 13.70 19.49 29.48
C ASP A 383 12.40 19.70 28.67
N GLU A 384 12.18 18.92 27.60
CA GLU A 384 10.95 18.96 26.81
C GLU A 384 9.75 18.39 27.60
N LYS A 385 8.63 19.11 27.56
CA LYS A 385 7.49 18.87 28.47
C LYS A 385 6.88 17.47 28.35
N THR A 386 6.86 16.92 27.14
CA THR A 386 6.30 15.59 26.81
C THR A 386 7.37 14.53 26.59
N TYR A 387 8.63 14.81 26.95
CA TYR A 387 9.72 13.83 26.90
C TYR A 387 9.43 12.63 27.78
N PHE A 388 9.62 11.44 27.23
CA PHE A 388 9.74 10.20 27.98
C PHE A 388 10.59 9.19 27.21
N GLU A 389 11.09 8.18 27.90
CA GLU A 389 11.91 7.12 27.33
C GLU A 389 11.15 5.80 27.27
N VAL A 390 11.40 5.04 26.21
CA VAL A 390 10.85 3.69 26.05
C VAL A 390 12.00 2.72 25.79
N PRO A 391 12.17 1.70 26.64
CA PRO A 391 13.09 0.60 26.34
C PRO A 391 12.52 -0.29 25.24
N LEU A 392 13.30 -0.49 24.17
CA LEU A 392 13.08 -1.44 23.09
C LEU A 392 14.23 -2.47 23.08
N GLU A 393 14.09 -3.59 22.34
CA GLU A 393 15.14 -4.62 22.23
C GLU A 393 16.53 -4.04 21.88
N GLU A 394 16.53 -3.01 21.02
CA GLU A 394 17.73 -2.33 20.50
C GLU A 394 18.33 -1.30 21.47
N GLY A 395 17.60 -0.94 22.52
CA GLY A 395 18.01 0.07 23.50
C GLY A 395 16.89 1.01 23.91
N ILE A 396 17.24 2.00 24.73
CA ILE A 396 16.30 3.04 25.16
C ILE A 396 16.16 4.06 24.03
N VAL A 397 14.91 4.36 23.67
CA VAL A 397 14.60 5.41 22.69
C VAL A 397 13.85 6.55 23.35
N SER A 398 14.19 7.78 22.95
CA SER A 398 13.47 8.98 23.38
C SER A 398 12.21 9.17 22.55
N MET A 399 11.11 9.48 23.23
CA MET A 399 9.81 9.77 22.63
C MET A 399 9.41 11.20 22.94
N LEU A 400 8.84 11.87 21.94
CA LEU A 400 8.21 13.19 22.10
C LEU A 400 6.79 13.15 21.56
N ASN A 401 5.89 13.87 22.23
CA ASN A 401 4.58 14.13 21.67
C ASN A 401 4.71 15.13 20.51
N VAL A 402 3.85 14.96 19.52
CA VAL A 402 3.77 15.84 18.35
C VAL A 402 3.62 17.32 18.70
N GLN A 403 3.05 17.66 19.86
CA GLN A 403 2.87 19.03 20.32
C GLN A 403 4.18 19.75 20.66
N ASP A 404 5.20 19.01 21.11
CA ASP A 404 6.52 19.56 21.41
C ASP A 404 7.50 19.43 20.22
N LEU A 405 7.04 18.86 19.11
CA LEU A 405 7.85 18.71 17.91
C LEU A 405 8.13 20.08 17.28
N LYS A 406 9.40 20.36 16.99
CA LYS A 406 9.88 21.63 16.42
C LYS A 406 10.81 21.37 15.25
N SER A 407 11.03 22.42 14.45
CA SER A 407 12.03 22.40 13.36
C SER A 407 13.40 21.95 13.88
N GLY A 408 14.10 21.14 13.08
CA GLY A 408 15.41 20.55 13.40
C GLY A 408 15.36 19.22 14.16
N LYS A 409 14.20 18.78 14.67
CA LYS A 409 14.07 17.44 15.29
C LYS A 409 14.19 16.34 14.23
N ILE A 410 14.83 15.23 14.59
CA ILE A 410 14.99 14.05 13.73
C ILE A 410 14.12 12.94 14.29
N VAL A 411 13.06 12.60 13.57
CA VAL A 411 12.11 11.55 13.94
C VAL A 411 12.42 10.24 13.23
N LYS A 412 12.25 9.13 13.93
CA LYS A 412 12.29 7.77 13.36
C LYS A 412 10.87 7.25 13.19
N VAL A 413 10.56 6.76 12.00
CA VAL A 413 9.25 6.18 11.68
C VAL A 413 9.40 4.87 10.93
N MET A 414 8.54 3.91 11.24
CA MET A 414 8.30 2.79 10.34
C MET A 414 7.53 3.31 9.12
N PRO A 415 8.08 3.22 7.89
CA PRO A 415 7.46 3.82 6.73
C PRO A 415 6.18 3.10 6.31
N ASN A 416 5.34 3.82 5.59
CA ASN A 416 4.33 3.22 4.73
C ASN A 416 4.97 3.02 3.36
N LEU A 417 4.91 1.81 2.80
CA LEU A 417 5.57 1.49 1.54
C LEU A 417 4.57 1.31 0.41
N PHE A 418 4.99 1.69 -0.80
CA PHE A 418 4.25 1.47 -2.03
C PHE A 418 5.12 0.80 -3.09
N ASP A 419 4.57 -0.24 -3.71
CA ASP A 419 5.23 -0.93 -4.80
C ASP A 419 4.22 -1.38 -5.85
N PHE A 420 4.72 -1.64 -7.06
CA PHE A 420 3.91 -2.18 -8.13
C PHE A 420 4.74 -3.01 -9.09
N GLN A 421 4.07 -3.93 -9.79
CA GLN A 421 4.69 -4.74 -10.85
C GLN A 421 3.72 -5.01 -11.99
N PHE A 422 4.20 -4.89 -13.23
CA PHE A 422 3.45 -5.31 -14.41
C PHE A 422 3.93 -6.70 -14.86
N LEU A 423 3.02 -7.67 -14.88
CA LEU A 423 3.27 -9.02 -15.34
C LEU A 423 2.95 -9.14 -16.84
N ASP A 424 3.94 -8.84 -17.68
CA ASP A 424 3.88 -9.15 -19.12
C ASP A 424 4.46 -10.52 -19.49
N SER A 425 5.22 -11.13 -18.58
CA SER A 425 5.66 -12.52 -18.63
C SER A 425 5.61 -13.15 -17.24
N THR A 426 5.66 -14.49 -17.19
CA THR A 426 5.73 -15.24 -15.94
C THR A 426 7.04 -15.02 -15.19
N THR A 427 8.11 -14.58 -15.87
CA THR A 427 9.41 -14.29 -15.23
C THR A 427 9.41 -13.01 -14.42
N ARG A 428 8.56 -12.02 -14.76
CA ARG A 428 8.46 -10.73 -14.04
C ARG A 428 8.09 -10.86 -12.55
N ARG A 429 7.54 -12.00 -12.11
CA ARG A 429 7.27 -12.27 -10.70
C ARG A 429 8.55 -12.29 -9.84
N PHE A 430 9.68 -12.63 -10.43
CA PHE A 430 10.96 -12.71 -9.72
C PHE A 430 11.59 -11.33 -9.52
N ASP A 431 11.18 -10.32 -10.29
CA ASP A 431 11.62 -8.92 -10.11
C ASP A 431 11.13 -8.34 -8.77
N LEU A 432 10.15 -8.99 -8.13
CA LEU A 432 9.62 -8.62 -6.82
C LEU A 432 10.50 -9.07 -5.65
N ALA A 433 11.40 -10.04 -5.85
CA ALA A 433 12.22 -10.58 -4.78
C ALA A 433 13.33 -9.62 -4.34
N MET A 434 13.73 -9.72 -3.07
CA MET A 434 14.86 -8.97 -2.50
C MET A 434 16.14 -9.81 -2.46
N PRO A 435 17.32 -9.22 -2.70
CA PRO A 435 17.55 -7.82 -3.10
C PRO A 435 17.13 -7.56 -4.55
N ARG A 436 16.40 -6.46 -4.78
CA ARG A 436 15.93 -6.07 -6.11
C ARG A 436 17.03 -5.36 -6.88
N LYS A 437 17.17 -5.71 -8.17
CA LYS A 437 18.03 -4.98 -9.11
C LYS A 437 17.17 -4.25 -10.14
N HIS A 438 17.21 -2.93 -10.11
CA HIS A 438 16.58 -2.10 -11.11
C HIS A 438 17.32 -2.20 -12.46
N GLU A 439 16.60 -2.22 -13.58
CA GLU A 439 17.19 -2.38 -14.92
C GLU A 439 18.22 -1.28 -15.24
N LEU A 440 17.89 -0.02 -14.93
CA LEU A 440 18.77 1.15 -15.05
C LEU A 440 19.70 1.38 -13.86
N PHE A 441 19.18 1.43 -12.63
CA PHE A 441 19.93 1.85 -11.45
C PHE A 441 20.54 0.70 -10.63
N ARG A 442 20.39 -0.57 -11.06
CA ARG A 442 20.88 -1.75 -10.34
C ARG A 442 20.42 -1.74 -8.87
N GLU A 443 21.35 -1.75 -7.92
CA GLU A 443 21.09 -1.75 -6.48
C GLU A 443 20.59 -0.40 -5.96
N ALA A 444 20.82 0.69 -6.71
CA ALA A 444 20.34 2.03 -6.41
C ALA A 444 18.92 2.29 -6.97
N GLY A 445 18.13 1.23 -7.17
CA GLY A 445 16.75 1.32 -7.65
C GLY A 445 15.85 2.10 -6.68
N PRO A 446 14.90 2.92 -7.18
CA PRO A 446 14.02 3.71 -6.33
C PRO A 446 12.88 2.91 -5.68
N ARG A 447 12.61 1.67 -6.13
CA ARG A 447 11.54 0.83 -5.58
C ARG A 447 12.01 -0.06 -4.42
N PRO A 448 11.15 -0.26 -3.40
CA PRO A 448 9.82 0.34 -3.26
C PRO A 448 9.88 1.79 -2.79
N TYR A 449 8.82 2.53 -3.10
CA TYR A 449 8.65 3.93 -2.72
C TYR A 449 8.00 4.06 -1.34
N LEU A 450 8.01 5.26 -0.76
CA LEU A 450 7.09 5.55 0.33
C LEU A 450 5.66 5.65 -0.24
N LEU A 451 4.66 5.28 0.55
CA LEU A 451 3.26 5.34 0.11
C LEU A 451 2.84 6.78 -0.19
N GLU A 452 3.39 7.74 0.53
CA GLU A 452 3.20 9.17 0.30
C GLU A 452 3.76 9.64 -1.06
N ASP A 453 4.69 8.90 -1.68
CA ASP A 453 5.16 9.21 -3.03
C ASP A 453 4.09 8.93 -4.10
N LEU A 454 3.01 8.21 -3.78
CA LEU A 454 1.90 8.00 -4.71
C LEU A 454 1.29 9.33 -5.19
N GLU A 455 1.18 10.33 -4.32
CA GLU A 455 0.69 11.66 -4.69
C GLU A 455 1.67 12.35 -5.67
N LYS A 456 2.97 12.19 -5.45
CA LYS A 456 4.03 12.70 -6.35
C LYS A 456 3.98 12.02 -7.72
N MET A 457 3.73 10.71 -7.76
CA MET A 457 3.57 9.94 -8.99
C MET A 457 2.35 10.40 -9.80
N ILE A 458 1.23 10.63 -9.13
CA ILE A 458 0.00 11.16 -9.75
C ILE A 458 0.25 12.57 -10.31
N LEU A 459 0.90 13.43 -9.53
CA LEU A 459 1.26 14.78 -9.97
C LEU A 459 2.18 14.75 -11.20
N LEU A 460 3.23 13.93 -11.17
CA LEU A 460 4.14 13.75 -12.30
C LEU A 460 3.38 13.29 -13.54
N TRP A 461 2.49 12.32 -13.42
CA TRP A 461 1.70 11.85 -14.55
C TRP A 461 0.77 12.93 -15.11
N LYS A 462 0.17 13.76 -14.25
CA LYS A 462 -0.64 14.91 -14.66
C LYS A 462 0.17 15.92 -15.48
N ILE A 463 1.39 16.24 -15.02
CA ILE A 463 2.32 17.12 -15.76
C ILE A 463 2.63 16.53 -17.13
N LEU A 464 2.91 15.22 -17.21
CA LEU A 464 3.20 14.53 -18.47
C LEU A 464 2.00 14.49 -19.41
N LYS A 465 0.77 14.34 -18.91
CA LYS A 465 -0.45 14.24 -19.74
C LYS A 465 -1.02 15.56 -20.19
N GLU A 466 -1.12 16.55 -19.32
CA GLU A 466 -2.01 17.69 -19.53
C GLU A 466 -1.24 19.00 -19.75
N LYS A 467 -0.07 19.15 -19.13
CA LYS A 467 0.51 20.45 -18.71
C LYS A 467 -0.49 21.29 -17.91
N LEU A 468 -0.04 21.99 -16.88
CA LEU A 468 -0.89 22.97 -16.18
C LEU A 468 -1.24 24.18 -17.09
N THR A 469 -0.54 24.34 -18.22
CA THR A 469 -0.67 25.46 -19.17
C THR A 469 -1.42 25.14 -20.47
N GLY A 470 -2.04 23.95 -20.60
CA GLY A 470 -3.04 23.67 -21.65
C GLY A 470 -2.54 23.09 -22.98
N LYS A 471 -1.27 22.65 -23.10
CA LYS A 471 -0.78 21.86 -24.25
C LYS A 471 -0.02 20.61 -23.81
N LYS A 472 -0.62 19.43 -24.00
CA LYS A 472 -0.08 18.10 -23.65
C LYS A 472 1.35 17.86 -24.19
N LEU A 473 2.22 17.23 -23.40
CA LEU A 473 3.44 16.63 -23.97
C LEU A 473 3.04 15.46 -24.87
N THR A 474 3.62 15.41 -26.07
CA THR A 474 3.37 14.29 -26.98
C THR A 474 4.06 13.03 -26.48
N ARG A 475 3.49 11.87 -26.81
CA ARG A 475 4.13 10.56 -26.52
C ARG A 475 5.57 10.51 -27.06
N THR A 476 5.82 11.13 -28.21
CA THR A 476 7.15 11.25 -28.81
C THR A 476 8.11 12.06 -27.94
N GLN A 477 7.68 13.20 -27.38
CA GLN A 477 8.52 13.98 -26.47
C GLN A 477 8.89 13.21 -25.20
N ILE A 478 7.92 12.53 -24.58
CA ILE A 478 8.18 11.71 -23.37
C ILE A 478 9.19 10.60 -23.67
N ARG A 479 9.03 9.89 -24.80
CA ARG A 479 9.97 8.85 -25.23
C ARG A 479 11.35 9.40 -25.61
N LYS A 480 11.40 10.59 -26.22
CA LYS A 480 12.66 11.27 -26.52
C LYS A 480 13.43 11.57 -25.23
N LEU A 481 12.75 12.15 -24.23
CA LEU A 481 13.33 12.46 -22.93
C LEU A 481 13.82 11.19 -22.21
N GLU A 482 12.97 10.16 -22.14
CA GLU A 482 13.33 8.85 -21.59
C GLU A 482 14.57 8.26 -22.27
N HIS A 483 14.63 8.26 -23.60
CA HIS A 483 15.75 7.71 -24.34
C HIS A 483 17.05 8.50 -24.10
N MET A 484 16.99 9.83 -24.14
CA MET A 484 18.15 10.69 -23.89
C MET A 484 18.73 10.45 -22.49
N CYS A 485 17.88 10.43 -21.46
CA CYS A 485 18.33 10.23 -20.09
C CYS A 485 18.81 8.80 -19.85
N THR A 486 18.10 7.76 -20.33
CA THR A 486 18.55 6.37 -20.16
C THR A 486 19.88 6.08 -20.86
N SER A 487 20.11 6.65 -22.04
CA SER A 487 21.39 6.52 -22.74
C SER A 487 22.53 7.13 -21.92
N LYS A 488 22.33 8.33 -21.37
CA LYS A 488 23.38 8.99 -20.58
C LYS A 488 23.59 8.37 -19.21
N ILE A 489 22.55 7.81 -18.58
CA ILE A 489 22.71 7.02 -17.35
C ILE A 489 23.65 5.83 -17.62
N LYS A 490 23.43 5.08 -18.70
CA LYS A 490 24.28 3.93 -19.06
C LYS A 490 25.70 4.31 -19.45
N GLU A 491 25.90 5.49 -20.03
CA GLU A 491 27.20 5.98 -20.49
C GLU A 491 28.04 6.60 -19.35
N TRP A 492 27.40 7.36 -18.46
CA TRP A 492 28.10 8.22 -17.50
C TRP A 492 28.05 7.70 -16.06
N ILE A 493 27.00 6.97 -15.69
CA ILE A 493 26.79 6.59 -14.29
C ILE A 493 27.32 5.18 -14.07
N SER A 494 28.37 5.09 -13.25
CA SER A 494 28.94 3.81 -12.84
C SER A 494 27.98 3.01 -11.97
N ASP A 495 28.10 1.69 -12.00
CA ASP A 495 27.31 0.79 -11.16
C ASP A 495 27.38 1.21 -9.68
N GLY A 496 26.22 1.30 -9.04
CA GLY A 496 26.07 1.66 -7.62
C GLY A 496 26.01 3.15 -7.30
N LYS A 497 26.28 4.05 -8.26
CA LYS A 497 26.11 5.51 -8.06
C LYS A 497 24.70 5.96 -8.39
N LYS A 498 24.15 6.86 -7.57
CA LYS A 498 22.85 7.49 -7.87
C LYS A 498 23.06 8.60 -8.91
N PRO A 499 22.24 8.71 -9.97
CA PRO A 499 22.40 9.78 -10.95
C PRO A 499 22.27 11.19 -10.39
N ALA A 500 21.56 11.35 -9.27
CA ALA A 500 21.50 12.61 -8.53
C ALA A 500 22.87 13.10 -7.99
N GLU A 501 23.83 12.19 -7.77
CA GLU A 501 25.17 12.54 -7.27
C GLU A 501 26.06 13.14 -8.37
N ASP A 502 25.78 12.84 -9.65
CA ASP A 502 26.57 13.33 -10.77
C ASP A 502 26.13 14.75 -11.19
N HIS A 503 26.98 15.74 -10.96
CA HIS A 503 26.71 17.14 -11.30
C HIS A 503 26.53 17.39 -12.82
N MET A 504 27.29 16.69 -13.68
CA MET A 504 27.17 16.86 -15.13
C MET A 504 25.85 16.30 -15.63
N PHE A 505 25.42 15.16 -15.07
CA PHE A 505 24.12 14.59 -15.35
C PHE A 505 22.97 15.49 -14.86
N ARG A 506 23.08 16.09 -13.67
CA ARG A 506 22.10 17.09 -13.18
C ARG A 506 21.90 18.23 -14.18
N LYS A 507 22.99 18.86 -14.64
CA LYS A 507 22.94 19.92 -15.66
C LYS A 507 22.36 19.45 -16.99
N PHE A 508 22.73 18.24 -17.42
CA PHE A 508 22.18 17.62 -18.63
C PHE A 508 20.67 17.43 -18.53
N VAL A 509 20.16 16.93 -17.40
CA VAL A 509 18.73 16.72 -17.17
C VAL A 509 17.97 18.04 -17.22
N SER A 510 18.43 19.08 -16.53
CA SER A 510 17.80 20.41 -16.57
C SER A 510 17.72 20.94 -18.00
N SER A 511 18.83 20.86 -18.74
CA SER A 511 18.89 21.29 -20.15
C SER A 511 17.96 20.47 -21.05
N CYS A 512 17.84 19.15 -20.81
CA CYS A 512 16.95 18.29 -21.60
C CYS A 512 15.48 18.61 -21.35
N VAL A 513 15.10 18.82 -20.09
CA VAL A 513 13.73 19.17 -19.72
C VAL A 513 13.33 20.50 -20.34
N GLU A 514 14.18 21.53 -20.23
CA GLU A 514 13.91 22.84 -20.83
C GLU A 514 13.73 22.77 -22.35
N ASN A 515 14.59 22.01 -23.04
CA ASN A 515 14.56 21.90 -24.51
C ASN A 515 13.45 20.99 -25.05
N VAL A 516 13.13 19.89 -24.38
CA VAL A 516 12.13 18.91 -24.87
C VAL A 516 10.72 19.31 -24.45
N CYS A 517 10.59 19.92 -23.27
CA CYS A 517 9.32 20.25 -22.64
C CYS A 517 9.07 21.77 -22.62
N GLU A 518 9.16 22.42 -23.79
CA GLU A 518 8.88 23.85 -23.93
C GLU A 518 7.52 24.25 -23.32
N GLY A 519 7.47 25.34 -22.56
CA GLY A 519 6.24 25.88 -21.97
C GLY A 519 5.78 25.24 -20.65
N LEU A 520 6.67 24.49 -19.98
CA LEU A 520 6.53 24.19 -18.56
C LEU A 520 6.93 25.41 -17.71
N ASN A 521 6.27 25.60 -16.57
CA ASN A 521 6.71 26.58 -15.58
C ASN A 521 7.92 26.06 -14.77
N SER A 522 8.54 26.93 -13.96
CA SER A 522 9.72 26.58 -13.17
C SER A 522 9.49 25.40 -12.23
N ASP A 523 8.30 25.29 -11.63
CA ASP A 523 7.97 24.22 -10.69
C ASP A 523 7.79 22.88 -11.40
N GLU A 524 7.12 22.88 -12.56
CA GLU A 524 6.97 21.70 -13.40
C GLU A 524 8.32 21.19 -13.92
N VAL A 525 9.21 22.11 -14.35
CA VAL A 525 10.59 21.77 -14.74
C VAL A 525 11.33 21.14 -13.58
N ASN A 526 11.25 21.72 -12.38
CA ASN A 526 11.88 21.19 -11.19
C ASN A 526 11.35 19.81 -10.82
N ILE A 527 10.03 19.59 -10.83
CA ILE A 527 9.41 18.29 -10.54
C ILE A 527 9.90 17.24 -11.56
N LEU A 528 9.87 17.56 -12.85
CA LEU A 528 10.25 16.62 -13.89
C LEU A 528 11.74 16.26 -13.80
N ALA A 529 12.62 17.26 -13.66
CA ALA A 529 14.05 17.05 -13.48
C ALA A 529 14.35 16.23 -12.21
N SER A 530 13.72 16.56 -11.09
CA SER A 530 13.85 15.81 -9.83
C SER A 530 13.46 14.35 -10.04
N SER A 531 12.32 14.09 -10.69
CA SER A 531 11.81 12.73 -10.92
C SER A 531 12.71 11.89 -11.81
N ILE A 532 13.44 12.50 -12.75
CA ILE A 532 14.45 11.81 -13.57
C ILE A 532 15.65 11.44 -12.72
N LEU A 533 16.11 12.35 -11.87
CA LEU A 533 17.29 12.13 -11.02
C LEU A 533 17.07 11.06 -9.94
N SER A 534 15.85 10.90 -9.44
CA SER A 534 15.51 9.80 -8.52
C SER A 534 15.24 8.47 -9.21
N GLY A 535 14.94 8.50 -10.51
CA GLY A 535 14.47 7.34 -11.25
C GLY A 535 12.96 7.14 -11.29
N MET A 536 12.18 7.89 -10.50
CA MET A 536 10.71 7.83 -10.48
C MET A 536 10.10 8.05 -11.87
N PHE A 537 10.68 8.94 -12.67
CA PHE A 537 10.24 9.20 -14.03
C PHE A 537 10.18 7.93 -14.89
N PHE A 538 11.20 7.07 -14.82
CA PHE A 538 11.29 5.88 -15.68
C PHE A 538 10.25 4.83 -15.29
N ASP A 539 10.09 4.58 -13.99
CA ASP A 539 9.07 3.67 -13.45
C ASP A 539 7.65 4.14 -13.81
N ILE A 540 7.38 5.45 -13.69
CA ILE A 540 6.06 6.03 -14.00
C ILE A 540 5.77 6.04 -15.50
N VAL A 541 6.73 6.43 -16.34
CA VAL A 541 6.58 6.36 -17.79
C VAL A 541 6.36 4.92 -18.22
N GLU A 542 7.12 3.95 -17.68
CA GLU A 542 6.91 2.53 -17.98
C GLU A 542 5.51 2.08 -17.59
N LEU A 543 5.10 2.33 -16.34
CA LEU A 543 3.80 1.93 -15.80
C LEU A 543 2.67 2.46 -16.66
N PHE A 544 2.57 3.79 -16.81
CA PHE A 544 1.42 4.38 -17.47
C PHE A 544 1.43 4.15 -18.98
N MET A 545 2.58 4.15 -19.65
CA MET A 545 2.63 3.84 -21.08
C MET A 545 2.24 2.38 -21.34
N LYS A 546 2.57 1.44 -20.44
CA LYS A 546 2.08 0.06 -20.51
C LYS A 546 0.58 -0.03 -20.24
N LEU A 547 0.06 0.72 -19.26
CA LEU A 547 -1.39 0.77 -18.99
C LEU A 547 -2.17 1.30 -20.21
N GLU A 548 -1.69 2.36 -20.84
CA GLU A 548 -2.30 2.91 -22.06
C GLU A 548 -2.20 1.96 -23.26
N SER A 549 -1.05 1.33 -23.48
CA SER A 549 -0.83 0.50 -24.69
C SER A 549 -1.33 -0.94 -24.57
N LYS A 550 -1.29 -1.55 -23.37
CA LYS A 550 -1.53 -2.99 -23.17
C LYS A 550 -2.84 -3.31 -22.45
N VAL A 551 -3.54 -2.33 -21.87
CA VAL A 551 -4.77 -2.56 -21.07
C VAL A 551 -6.02 -1.88 -21.66
N GLY A 552 -5.95 -1.36 -22.89
CA GLY A 552 -7.10 -0.80 -23.63
C GLY A 552 -7.15 0.72 -23.60
N GLY A 553 -6.30 1.34 -24.43
CA GLY A 553 -5.99 2.77 -24.42
C GLY A 553 -7.02 3.74 -25.01
N GLU A 554 -8.28 3.37 -25.22
CA GLU A 554 -9.28 4.33 -25.74
C GLU A 554 -10.29 4.85 -24.71
N ASN A 555 -10.33 4.32 -23.47
CA ASN A 555 -11.28 4.77 -22.43
C ASN A 555 -10.64 5.24 -21.11
N ASN A 556 -9.30 5.36 -21.04
CA ASN A 556 -8.58 5.78 -19.83
C ASN A 556 -8.53 7.31 -19.63
N GLU A 557 -9.27 8.08 -20.43
CA GLU A 557 -9.14 9.54 -20.50
C GLU A 557 -9.73 10.33 -19.32
N LYS A 558 -10.43 9.68 -18.38
CA LYS A 558 -11.13 10.37 -17.27
C LYS A 558 -10.86 9.81 -15.87
N ALA A 559 -9.92 8.87 -15.71
CA ALA A 559 -9.76 8.11 -14.46
C ALA A 559 -8.55 8.50 -13.59
N VAL A 560 -7.71 9.44 -14.04
CA VAL A 560 -6.62 10.00 -13.22
C VAL A 560 -6.96 11.42 -12.81
#